data_AF-A0A961BSB2-F1
#
_entry.id   AF-A0A961BSB2-F1
#
_cell.length_a   1.000
_cell.length_b   1.000
_cell.length_c   1.000
_cell.angle_alpha   90.00
_cell.angle_beta   90.00
_cell.angle_gamma   90.00
#
_symmetry.space_group_name_H-M   'P 1'
#
loop_
_entity.id
_entity.type
_entity.pdbx_description
1 polymer ?
#
loop_
_entity_poly.entity_id
_entity_poly.type
_entity_poly.pdbx_seq_one_letter_code
_entity_poly.pdbx_strand_id
1 'polypeptide(L)'
;MDPATFTSLDEHLFRVQAAIDRHGVFHMCVLGDQFLPDYQYTIGFVHLDHPELTMFGLDPDSGAGVLQHLFERVRAGEHFEPDD
;
A
#
# COMPACT_ATOMS: atom_id res chain seq x y z
N MET A 1 1.17 25.29 6.74
CA MET A 1 0.44 24.00 6.79
C MET A 1 -0.21 23.95 8.16
N ASP A 2 -1.53 23.89 8.22
CA ASP A 2 -2.26 23.84 9.50
C ASP A 2 -2.02 22.45 10.14
N PRO A 3 -1.44 22.37 11.35
CA PRO A 3 -1.21 21.09 12.04
C PRO A 3 -2.50 20.36 12.46
N ALA A 4 -3.69 20.95 12.27
CA ALA A 4 -4.97 20.42 12.71
C ALA A 4 -5.71 19.51 11.69
N THR A 5 -5.00 18.67 10.93
CA THR A 5 -5.66 17.60 10.14
C THR A 5 -5.14 16.21 10.49
N PHE A 6 -4.91 15.94 11.78
CA PHE A 6 -4.86 14.55 12.23
C PHE A 6 -6.29 14.13 12.59
N THR A 7 -6.89 13.38 11.69
CA THR A 7 -7.94 12.44 12.06
C THR A 7 -7.43 11.57 13.23
N SER A 8 -8.28 11.22 14.19
CA SER A 8 -7.90 10.27 15.25
C SER A 8 -7.32 8.98 14.65
N LEU A 9 -6.40 8.32 15.36
CA LEU A 9 -5.82 7.05 14.92
C LEU A 9 -6.93 6.04 14.59
N ASP A 10 -7.97 6.00 15.40
CA ASP A 10 -9.12 5.10 15.22
C ASP A 10 -9.85 5.38 13.89
N GLU A 11 -10.13 6.63 13.58
CA GLU A 11 -10.77 6.98 12.31
C GLU A 11 -9.85 6.72 11.10
N HIS A 12 -8.53 6.87 11.25
CA HIS A 12 -7.58 6.51 10.19
C HIS A 12 -7.60 4.99 9.93
N LEU A 13 -7.46 4.20 11.00
CA LEU A 13 -7.51 2.74 10.92
C LEU A 13 -8.85 2.24 10.39
N PHE A 14 -9.96 2.88 10.77
CA PHE A 14 -11.29 2.57 10.25
C PHE A 14 -11.37 2.77 8.73
N ARG A 15 -10.79 3.86 8.20
CA ARG A 15 -10.76 4.09 6.74
C ARG A 15 -9.90 3.08 6.00
N VAL A 16 -8.73 2.73 6.56
CA VAL A 16 -7.86 1.70 5.98
C VAL A 16 -8.58 0.37 5.93
N GLN A 17 -9.20 -0.06 7.04
CA GLN A 17 -9.96 -1.30 7.09
C GLN A 17 -11.14 -1.28 6.11
N ALA A 18 -11.93 -0.20 6.07
CA ALA A 18 -13.06 -0.09 5.15
C ALA A 18 -12.64 -0.15 3.67
N ALA A 19 -11.45 0.36 3.33
CA ALA A 19 -10.90 0.24 1.98
C ALA A 19 -10.49 -1.21 1.66
N ILE A 20 -9.83 -1.89 2.60
CA ILE A 20 -9.46 -3.31 2.47
C ILE A 20 -10.72 -4.18 2.32
N ASP A 21 -11.73 -3.98 3.16
CA ASP A 21 -12.98 -4.76 3.08
C ASP A 21 -13.67 -4.60 1.71
N ARG A 22 -13.59 -3.40 1.12
CA ARG A 22 -14.23 -3.09 -0.15
C ARG A 22 -13.43 -3.51 -1.38
N HIS A 23 -12.10 -3.42 -1.32
CA HIS A 23 -11.23 -3.52 -2.49
C HIS A 23 -10.20 -4.66 -2.39
N GLY A 24 -10.04 -5.27 -1.22
CA GLY A 24 -9.06 -6.31 -0.91
C GLY A 24 -7.67 -5.79 -0.53
N VAL A 25 -7.35 -4.53 -0.87
CA VAL A 25 -6.05 -3.90 -0.58
C VAL A 25 -6.21 -2.41 -0.32
N PHE A 26 -5.32 -1.87 0.50
CA PHE A 26 -5.06 -0.44 0.64
C PHE A 26 -3.60 -0.12 0.27
N HIS A 27 -3.38 0.92 -0.53
CA HIS A 27 -2.04 1.40 -0.90
C HIS A 27 -1.68 2.62 -0.07
N MET A 28 -0.52 2.58 0.60
CA MET A 28 0.03 3.76 1.27
C MET A 28 1.26 4.24 0.51
N CYS A 29 1.30 5.54 0.21
CA CYS A 29 2.46 6.21 -0.35
C CYS A 29 3.09 7.11 0.71
N VAL A 30 4.40 6.96 0.86
CA VAL A 30 5.23 7.82 1.70
C VAL A 30 6.12 8.62 0.76
N LEU A 31 5.91 9.93 0.77
CA LEU A 31 6.71 10.86 -0.01
C LEU A 31 8.07 11.01 0.67
N GLY A 32 9.12 10.82 -0.13
CA GLY A 32 10.50 10.98 0.24
C GLY A 32 10.94 12.45 0.24
N ASP A 33 12.26 12.63 0.28
CA ASP A 33 12.91 13.93 0.23
C ASP A 33 14.21 13.85 -0.58
N GLN A 34 15.10 14.83 -0.41
CA GLN A 34 16.39 14.86 -1.12
C GLN A 34 17.34 13.69 -0.76
N PHE A 35 17.06 12.94 0.31
CA PHE A 35 17.88 11.83 0.81
C PHE A 35 17.19 10.48 0.69
N LEU A 36 15.86 10.43 0.69
CA LEU A 36 15.08 9.20 0.64
C LEU A 36 14.13 9.20 -0.56
N PRO A 37 14.04 8.09 -1.32
CA PRO A 37 13.07 7.99 -2.42
C PRO A 37 11.65 7.89 -1.87
N ASP A 38 10.68 8.27 -2.71
CA ASP A 38 9.29 7.87 -2.52
C ASP A 38 9.21 6.35 -2.43
N TYR A 39 8.36 5.86 -1.54
CA TYR A 39 8.03 4.45 -1.47
C TYR A 39 6.56 4.22 -1.22
N GLN A 40 6.09 3.08 -1.66
CA GLN A 40 4.70 2.65 -1.53
C GLN A 40 4.65 1.24 -0.99
N TYR A 41 3.61 0.95 -0.22
CA TYR A 41 3.39 -0.40 0.27
C TYR A 41 1.91 -0.74 0.36
N THR A 42 1.63 -2.04 0.33
CA THR A 42 0.28 -2.59 0.46
C THR A 42 -0.06 -2.86 1.92
N ILE A 43 -1.36 -2.82 2.21
CA ILE A 43 -1.96 -3.36 3.43
C ILE A 43 -3.15 -4.21 2.99
N GLY A 44 -3.19 -5.46 3.43
CA GLY A 44 -4.31 -6.37 3.19
C GLY A 44 -3.92 -7.68 2.50
N PHE A 45 -2.71 -7.79 1.91
CA PHE A 45 -2.28 -9.01 1.22
C PHE A 45 -2.21 -10.22 2.15
N VAL A 46 -1.99 -10.00 3.45
CA VAL A 46 -2.04 -11.08 4.44
C VAL A 46 -3.39 -11.83 4.45
N HIS A 47 -4.51 -11.17 4.10
CA HIS A 47 -5.82 -11.83 3.96
C HIS A 47 -5.91 -12.70 2.71
N LEU A 48 -4.96 -12.57 1.80
CA LEU A 48 -4.78 -13.39 0.60
C LEU A 48 -3.68 -14.44 0.78
N ASP A 49 -3.22 -14.68 2.01
CA ASP A 49 -2.10 -15.59 2.32
C ASP A 49 -0.81 -15.20 1.58
N HIS A 50 -0.53 -13.89 1.50
CA HIS A 50 0.61 -13.33 0.80
C HIS A 50 1.30 -12.23 1.63
N PRO A 51 2.64 -12.10 1.63
CA PRO A 51 3.33 -10.98 2.28
C PRO A 51 2.94 -9.62 1.67
N GLU A 52 3.00 -8.55 2.46
CA GLU A 52 2.80 -7.21 1.90
C GLU A 52 3.94 -6.85 0.93
N LEU A 53 3.60 -6.12 -0.13
CA LEU A 53 4.57 -5.66 -1.12
C LEU A 53 5.00 -4.23 -0.79
N THR A 54 6.30 -3.96 -0.95
CA THR A 54 6.87 -2.61 -0.87
C THR A 54 7.61 -2.29 -2.15
N MET A 55 7.49 -1.04 -2.61
CA MET A 55 8.08 -0.54 -3.84
C MET A 55 8.77 0.79 -3.58
N PHE A 56 9.94 0.98 -4.20
CA PHE A 56 10.77 2.17 -4.06
C PHE A 56 11.04 2.80 -5.43
N GLY A 57 11.18 4.13 -5.46
CA GLY A 57 11.78 4.84 -6.59
C GLY A 57 10.88 5.04 -7.81
N LEU A 58 9.58 4.73 -7.71
CA LEU A 58 8.57 5.18 -8.66
C LEU A 58 7.78 6.35 -8.09
N ASP A 59 7.35 7.25 -8.97
CA ASP A 59 6.41 8.30 -8.60
C ASP A 59 5.07 7.70 -8.11
N PRO A 60 4.27 8.46 -7.33
CA PRO A 60 3.03 7.98 -6.73
C PRO A 60 2.07 7.29 -7.71
N ASP A 61 1.85 7.88 -8.88
CA ASP A 61 0.86 7.40 -9.83
C ASP A 61 1.33 6.12 -10.54
N SER A 62 2.58 6.10 -10.99
CA SER A 62 3.17 4.92 -11.61
C SER A 62 3.24 3.74 -10.63
N GLY A 63 3.68 3.98 -9.39
CA GLY A 63 3.77 2.93 -8.38
C GLY A 63 2.40 2.35 -7.99
N ALA A 64 1.36 3.19 -7.90
CA ALA A 64 0.00 2.73 -7.64
C ALA A 64 -0.51 1.80 -8.76
N GLY A 65 -0.23 2.15 -10.03
CA GLY A 65 -0.59 1.32 -11.17
C GLY A 65 0.09 -0.06 -11.15
N VAL A 66 1.38 -0.11 -10.81
CA VAL A 66 2.11 -1.38 -10.71
C VAL A 66 1.61 -2.21 -9.52
N LEU A 67 1.42 -1.60 -8.35
CA LEU A 67 0.92 -2.33 -7.18
C LEU A 67 -0.51 -2.86 -7.38
N GLN A 68 -1.37 -2.10 -8.06
CA GLN A 68 -2.70 -2.57 -8.45
C GLN A 68 -2.61 -3.78 -9.40
N HIS A 69 -1.70 -3.75 -10.37
CA HIS A 69 -1.48 -4.88 -11.27
C HIS A 69 -0.99 -6.13 -10.52
N LEU A 70 -0.05 -5.96 -9.57
CA LEU A 70 0.44 -7.07 -8.74
C LEU A 70 -0.65 -7.61 -7.81
N PHE A 71 -1.48 -6.76 -7.24
CA PHE A 71 -2.64 -7.19 -6.44
C PHE A 71 -3.57 -8.09 -7.25
N GLU A 72 -3.90 -7.75 -8.50
CA GLU A 72 -4.77 -8.60 -9.32
C GLU A 72 -4.15 -9.97 -9.59
N ARG A 73 -2.82 -10.05 -9.69
CA ARG A 73 -2.09 -11.32 -9.83
C ARG A 73 -2.11 -12.14 -8.55
N VAL A 74 -1.85 -11.52 -7.39
CA VAL A 74 -1.96 -12.18 -6.08
C VAL A 74 -3.38 -12.67 -5.84
N ARG A 75 -4.39 -11.85 -6.16
CA ARG A 75 -5.80 -12.22 -6.07
C ARG A 75 -6.16 -13.40 -6.99
N ALA A 76 -5.45 -13.57 -8.10
CA ALA A 76 -5.58 -14.72 -8.99
C ALA A 76 -4.82 -15.98 -8.50
N GLY A 77 -4.15 -15.91 -7.35
CA GLY A 77 -3.43 -17.02 -6.71
C GLY A 77 -1.92 -17.05 -7.00
N GLU A 78 -1.35 -16.00 -7.59
CA GLU A 78 0.10 -15.91 -7.73
C GLU A 78 0.76 -15.52 -6.40
N HIS A 79 1.95 -16.06 -6.13
CA HIS A 79 2.70 -15.79 -4.91
C HIS A 79 4.10 -15.26 -5.23
N PHE A 80 4.46 -14.11 -4.65
CA PHE A 80 5.76 -13.47 -4.74
C PHE A 80 6.47 -13.64 -3.40
N GLU A 81 7.49 -14.49 -3.38
CA GLU A 81 8.39 -14.62 -2.24
C GLU A 81 9.47 -13.51 -2.30
N PRO A 82 9.99 -13.06 -1.14
CA PRO A 82 11.26 -12.34 -1.12
C PRO A 82 12.35 -13.22 -1.75
N ASP A 83 13.23 -12.63 -2.57
CA ASP A 83 14.47 -13.31 -2.95
C ASP A 83 15.31 -13.56 -1.67
N ASP A 84 15.83 -14.78 -1.51
CA ASP A 84 16.70 -15.19 -0.39
C ASP A 84 17.97 -14.34 -0.24
#